data_AF-A0A368CPQ1-F1
#
_entry.id   AF-A0A368CPQ1-F1
#
_cell.length_a   1.000
_cell.length_b   1.000
_cell.length_c   1.000
_cell.angle_alpha   90.00
_cell.angle_beta   90.00
_cell.angle_gamma   90.00
#
_symmetry.space_group_name_H-M   'P 1'
#
loop_
_entity.id
_entity.type
_entity.pdbx_description
1 polymer ?
#
loop_
_entity_poly.entity_id
_entity_poly.type
_entity_poly.pdbx_seq_one_letter_code
_entity_poly.pdbx_strand_id
1 'polypeptide(L)'
;MGGRFLLAILTGLALPAGTALAVPGPTWPEALNEGRQAAEAVLGRTGSETCLQGKLMNAMVSVSDSCDADGRRSTLCTMAEDFIVGGVVPLSDMDVVSKRFLKLAATP
;
A
#
# COMPACT_ATOMS: atom_id res chain seq x y z
N MET A 1 -6.15 66.27 -19.87
CA MET A 1 -7.44 65.71 -19.41
C MET A 1 -7.44 64.25 -19.84
N GLY A 2 -7.00 63.30 -19.01
CA GLY A 2 -7.68 62.80 -17.82
C GLY A 2 -7.91 61.30 -18.02
N GLY A 3 -6.83 60.52 -18.01
CA GLY A 3 -6.86 59.07 -18.21
C GLY A 3 -7.40 58.35 -16.98
N ARG A 4 -8.55 57.71 -17.14
CA ARG A 4 -9.24 56.91 -16.10
C ARG A 4 -8.45 55.62 -15.86
N PHE A 5 -7.75 55.54 -14.73
CA PHE A 5 -7.24 54.27 -14.20
C PHE A 5 -8.27 53.71 -13.21
N LEU A 6 -9.02 52.71 -13.64
CA LEU A 6 -9.85 51.88 -12.77
C LEU A 6 -8.94 50.78 -12.18
N LEU A 7 -8.58 50.94 -10.92
CA LEU A 7 -7.92 49.91 -10.11
C LEU A 7 -8.95 48.83 -9.75
N ALA A 8 -8.90 47.69 -10.44
CA ALA A 8 -9.62 46.49 -10.03
C ALA A 8 -8.78 45.74 -8.99
N ILE A 9 -9.15 45.88 -7.71
CA ILE A 9 -8.56 45.11 -6.62
C ILE A 9 -9.27 43.75 -6.60
N LEU A 10 -8.63 42.74 -7.21
CA LEU A 10 -8.97 41.33 -7.04
C LEU A 10 -8.11 40.80 -5.89
N THR A 11 -8.56 41.02 -4.65
CA THR A 11 -7.97 40.36 -3.47
C THR A 11 -8.36 38.90 -3.48
N GLY A 12 -7.46 38.06 -3.98
CA GLY A 12 -7.61 36.61 -3.98
C GLY A 12 -7.80 36.06 -2.57
N LEU A 13 -8.81 35.22 -2.40
CA LEU A 13 -9.01 34.37 -1.23
C LEU A 13 -7.81 33.43 -1.09
N ALA A 14 -6.88 33.77 -0.19
CA ALA A 14 -5.84 32.86 0.24
C ALA A 14 -6.48 31.78 1.13
N LEU A 15 -6.87 30.66 0.50
CA LEU A 15 -7.14 29.42 1.23
C LEU A 15 -5.82 28.95 1.85
N PRO A 16 -5.72 28.75 3.17
CA PRO A 16 -4.53 28.12 3.75
C PRO A 16 -4.46 26.69 3.22
N ALA A 17 -3.51 26.46 2.31
CA ALA A 17 -3.11 25.12 1.92
C ALA A 17 -2.49 24.47 3.16
N GLY A 18 -3.29 23.72 3.92
CA GLY A 18 -2.79 22.86 4.97
C GLY A 18 -1.83 21.86 4.33
N THR A 19 -0.56 21.89 4.72
CA THR A 19 0.40 20.84 4.35
C THR A 19 -0.05 19.56 5.04
N ALA A 20 -0.79 18.71 4.33
CA ALA A 20 -0.98 17.34 4.75
C ALA A 20 0.39 16.66 4.69
N LEU A 21 1.05 16.55 5.84
CA LEU A 21 2.23 15.71 5.97
C LEU A 21 1.77 14.27 5.77
N ALA A 22 2.21 13.64 4.68
CA ALA A 22 1.97 12.22 4.45
C ALA A 22 2.58 11.45 5.64
N VAL A 23 1.77 10.64 6.31
CA VAL A 23 2.29 9.72 7.34
C VAL A 23 3.24 8.75 6.63
N PRO A 24 4.49 8.59 7.09
CA PRO A 24 5.40 7.61 6.51
C PRO A 24 4.78 6.22 6.55
N GLY A 25 4.85 5.49 5.44
CA GLY A 25 4.45 4.09 5.38
C GLY A 25 5.35 3.20 6.26
N PRO A 26 4.96 1.93 6.46
CA PRO A 26 5.77 0.98 7.23
C PRO A 26 7.14 0.78 6.59
N THR A 27 8.14 0.54 7.43
CA THR A 27 9.49 0.19 6.95
C THR A 27 9.47 -1.20 6.31
N TRP A 28 10.48 -1.51 5.48
CA TRP A 28 10.61 -2.83 4.85
C TRP A 28 10.51 -4.01 5.83
N PRO A 29 11.21 -4.01 6.99
CA PRO A 29 11.05 -5.07 7.97
C PRO A 29 9.63 -5.19 8.55
N GLU A 30 8.96 -4.06 8.78
CA GLU A 30 7.59 -4.03 9.31
C GLU A 30 6.60 -4.58 8.28
N ALA A 31 6.66 -4.09 7.04
CA ALA A 31 5.81 -4.56 5.94
C ALA A 31 5.99 -6.06 5.68
N LEU A 32 7.24 -6.56 5.72
CA LEU A 32 7.50 -8.00 5.63
C LEU A 32 6.88 -8.78 6.77
N ASN A 33 6.98 -8.29 8.01
CA ASN A 33 6.41 -8.95 9.16
C ASN A 33 4.87 -8.98 9.11
N GLU A 34 4.23 -7.89 8.68
CA GLU A 34 2.79 -7.82 8.43
C GLU A 34 2.37 -8.85 7.37
N GLY A 35 3.10 -8.92 6.26
CA GLY A 35 2.89 -9.93 5.21
C GLY A 35 3.01 -11.36 5.71
N ARG A 36 4.00 -11.66 6.57
CA ARG A 36 4.16 -12.99 7.18
C ARG A 36 2.98 -13.35 8.07
N GLN A 37 2.56 -12.45 8.95
CA GLN A 37 1.41 -12.67 9.83
C GLN A 37 0.11 -12.86 9.02
N ALA A 38 -0.09 -12.10 7.95
CA ALA A 38 -1.24 -12.25 7.08
C ALA A 38 -1.23 -13.61 6.36
N ALA A 39 -0.08 -14.01 5.81
CA ALA A 39 0.09 -15.29 5.14
C ALA A 39 -0.14 -16.47 6.10
N GLU A 40 0.41 -16.41 7.32
CA GLU A 40 0.21 -17.40 8.36
C GLU A 40 -1.25 -17.46 8.82
N ALA A 41 -1.93 -16.32 8.94
CA ALA A 41 -3.35 -16.29 9.29
C ALA A 41 -4.24 -16.95 8.23
N VAL A 42 -3.93 -16.72 6.94
CA VAL A 42 -4.60 -17.41 5.83
C VAL A 42 -4.40 -18.92 5.95
N LEU A 43 -3.16 -19.38 6.08
CA LEU A 43 -2.83 -20.81 6.15
C LEU A 43 -3.42 -21.49 7.39
N GLY A 44 -3.48 -20.78 8.52
CA GLY A 44 -4.11 -21.24 9.76
C GLY A 44 -5.63 -21.08 9.79
N ARG A 45 -6.24 -20.49 8.75
CA ARG A 45 -7.67 -20.17 8.68
C ARG A 45 -8.17 -19.38 9.91
N THR A 46 -7.36 -18.43 10.40
CA THR A 46 -7.64 -17.68 11.64
C THR A 46 -8.50 -16.44 11.39
N GLY A 47 -9.74 -16.66 10.93
CA GLY A 47 -10.72 -15.62 10.66
C GLY A 47 -11.77 -16.04 9.65
N SER A 48 -12.75 -15.16 9.38
CA SER A 48 -13.65 -15.35 8.25
C SER A 48 -12.89 -15.15 6.93
N GLU A 49 -13.39 -15.74 5.85
CA GLU A 49 -12.80 -15.60 4.50
C GLU A 49 -12.58 -14.14 4.11
N THR A 50 -13.61 -13.29 4.25
CA THR A 50 -13.53 -11.87 3.90
C THR A 50 -12.51 -11.11 4.74
N CYS A 51 -12.35 -11.47 6.02
CA CYS A 51 -11.34 -10.89 6.90
C CYS A 51 -9.94 -11.27 6.44
N LEU A 52 -9.73 -12.54 6.09
CA LEU A 52 -8.45 -13.05 5.63
C LEU A 52 -8.06 -12.43 4.28
N GLN A 53 -9.01 -12.33 3.34
CA GLN A 53 -8.86 -11.64 2.05
C GLN A 53 -8.37 -10.20 2.24
N GLY A 54 -9.09 -9.43 3.08
CA GLY A 54 -8.71 -8.05 3.37
C GLY A 54 -7.34 -7.95 4.06
N LYS A 55 -7.07 -8.84 5.02
CA LYS A 55 -5.79 -8.86 5.73
C LYS A 55 -4.61 -9.10 4.79
N LEU A 56 -4.70 -10.12 3.92
CA LEU A 56 -3.63 -10.40 2.96
C LEU A 56 -3.49 -9.28 1.92
N MET A 57 -4.60 -8.76 1.39
CA MET A 57 -4.56 -7.65 0.43
C MET A 57 -3.85 -6.42 1.01
N ASN A 58 -4.24 -5.98 2.21
CA ASN A 58 -3.62 -4.82 2.85
C ASN A 58 -2.14 -5.05 3.14
N ALA A 59 -1.76 -6.26 3.55
CA ALA A 59 -0.36 -6.58 3.80
C ALA A 59 0.47 -6.59 2.50
N MET A 60 -0.10 -7.05 1.38
CA MET A 60 0.57 -7.03 0.08
C MET A 60 0.74 -5.58 -0.44
N VAL A 61 -0.26 -4.71 -0.21
CA VAL A 61 -0.13 -3.26 -0.48
C VAL A 61 1.01 -2.67 0.35
N SER A 62 1.05 -2.93 1.67
CA SER A 62 2.12 -2.49 2.57
C SER A 62 3.51 -2.92 2.07
N VAL A 63 3.66 -4.16 1.62
CA VAL A 63 4.91 -4.69 1.03
C VAL A 63 5.25 -3.99 -0.28
N SER A 64 4.28 -3.79 -1.17
CA SER A 64 4.49 -3.10 -2.45
C SER A 64 4.93 -1.65 -2.25
N ASP A 65 4.23 -0.91 -1.39
CA ASP A 65 4.54 0.49 -1.08
C ASP A 65 5.94 0.63 -0.47
N SER A 66 6.32 -0.30 0.41
CA SER A 66 7.66 -0.33 0.99
C SER A 66 8.74 -0.67 -0.06
N CYS A 67 8.44 -1.54 -1.02
CA CYS A 67 9.34 -1.79 -2.15
C CYS A 67 9.58 -0.51 -2.96
N ASP A 68 8.53 0.25 -3.26
CA ASP A 68 8.65 1.50 -4.02
C ASP A 68 9.42 2.57 -3.24
N ALA A 69 9.16 2.70 -1.93
CA ALA A 69 9.87 3.64 -1.07
C ALA A 69 11.38 3.39 -1.02
N ASP A 70 11.81 2.13 -1.01
CA ASP A 70 13.22 1.72 -0.98
C ASP A 70 13.83 1.53 -2.38
N GLY A 71 13.05 1.68 -3.45
CA GLY A 71 13.48 1.38 -4.83
C GLY A 71 13.82 -0.10 -5.07
N ARG A 72 13.23 -1.01 -4.29
CA ARG A 72 13.51 -2.45 -4.29
C ARG A 72 12.79 -3.15 -5.45
N ARG A 73 13.52 -3.99 -6.20
CA ARG A 73 12.98 -4.77 -7.33
C ARG A 73 13.19 -6.27 -7.15
N SER A 74 12.77 -6.82 -6.01
CA SER A 74 12.89 -8.25 -5.73
C SER A 74 11.72 -9.05 -6.31
N THR A 75 11.87 -10.37 -6.43
CA THR A 75 10.76 -11.26 -6.80
C THR A 75 9.57 -11.15 -5.84
N LEU A 76 9.83 -10.81 -4.57
CA LEU A 76 8.78 -10.57 -3.59
C LEU A 76 8.01 -9.29 -3.89
N CYS A 77 8.69 -8.22 -4.31
CA CYS A 77 8.04 -6.98 -4.74
C CYS A 77 7.14 -7.21 -5.96
N THR A 78 7.66 -7.88 -6.99
CA THR A 78 6.85 -8.21 -8.18
C THR A 78 5.65 -9.08 -7.83
N MET A 79 5.83 -10.07 -6.94
CA MET A 79 4.72 -10.89 -6.48
C MET A 79 3.65 -10.07 -5.73
N ALA A 80 4.07 -9.10 -4.90
CA ALA A 80 3.15 -8.24 -4.18
C ALA A 80 2.32 -7.38 -5.14
N GLU A 81 2.99 -6.74 -6.10
CA GLU A 81 2.35 -5.95 -7.16
C GLU A 81 1.37 -6.79 -8.01
N ASP A 82 1.81 -7.96 -8.50
CA ASP A 82 0.98 -8.87 -9.30
C ASP A 82 -0.29 -9.29 -8.54
N PHE A 83 -0.18 -9.54 -7.23
CA PHE A 83 -1.32 -9.91 -6.39
C PHE A 83 -2.33 -8.76 -6.25
N ILE A 84 -1.85 -7.53 -6.04
CA ILE A 84 -2.72 -6.34 -5.92
C ILE A 84 -3.47 -6.11 -7.23
N VAL A 85 -2.77 -6.18 -8.37
CA VAL A 85 -3.36 -5.99 -9.70
C VAL A 85 -4.35 -7.12 -10.03
N GLY A 86 -4.09 -8.35 -9.56
CA GLY A 86 -4.97 -9.50 -9.74
C GLY A 86 -6.29 -9.41 -8.97
N GLY A 87 -6.37 -8.58 -7.93
CA GLY A 87 -7.58 -8.37 -7.14
C GLY A 87 -7.87 -9.48 -6.12
N VAL A 88 -9.08 -9.45 -5.55
CA VAL A 88 -9.48 -10.39 -4.49
C VAL A 88 -9.75 -11.78 -5.07
N VAL A 89 -9.07 -12.79 -4.52
CA VAL A 89 -9.20 -14.20 -4.91
C VAL A 89 -9.89 -15.02 -3.81
N PRO A 90 -10.51 -16.18 -4.14
CA PRO A 90 -11.07 -17.10 -3.14
C PRO A 90 -10.01 -17.58 -2.12
N LEU A 91 -10.45 -17.94 -0.91
CA LEU A 91 -9.53 -18.35 0.17
C LEU A 91 -8.65 -19.57 -0.17
N SER A 92 -9.09 -20.45 -1.08
CA SER A 92 -8.29 -21.58 -1.56
C SER A 92 -7.04 -21.11 -2.32
N ASP A 93 -7.18 -20.06 -3.12
CA ASP A 93 -6.12 -19.55 -3.99
C ASP A 93 -5.13 -18.71 -3.18
N MET A 94 -5.62 -18.10 -2.09
CA MET A 94 -4.78 -17.40 -1.12
C MET A 94 -3.76 -18.32 -0.43
N ASP A 95 -3.99 -19.64 -0.33
CA ASP A 95 -2.98 -20.55 0.24
C ASP A 95 -1.73 -20.62 -0.61
N VAL A 96 -1.90 -20.60 -1.94
CA VAL A 96 -0.80 -20.63 -2.90
C VAL A 96 0.01 -19.33 -2.78
N VAL A 97 -0.69 -18.20 -2.70
CA VAL A 97 -0.08 -16.88 -2.49
C VAL A 97 0.67 -16.85 -1.16
N SER A 98 0.04 -17.20 -0.05
CA SER A 98 0.65 -17.18 1.29
C SER A 98 1.90 -18.06 1.38
N LYS A 99 1.87 -19.28 0.81
CA LYS A 99 3.06 -20.16 0.76
C LYS A 99 4.18 -19.56 -0.07
N ARG A 100 3.86 -18.98 -1.23
CA ARG A 100 4.85 -18.33 -2.10
C ARG A 100 5.46 -17.10 -1.41
N PHE A 101 4.65 -16.31 -0.71
CA PHE A 101 5.08 -15.15 0.04
C PHE A 101 6.10 -15.55 1.11
N LEU A 102 5.74 -16.51 1.98
CA LEU A 102 6.61 -16.98 3.07
C LEU A 102 7.94 -17.54 2.55
N LYS A 103 7.93 -18.24 1.41
CA LYS A 103 9.14 -18.74 0.76
C LYS A 103 10.05 -17.61 0.29
N LEU A 104 9.50 -16.60 -0.38
CA LEU A 104 10.27 -15.48 -0.91
C LEU A 104 10.76 -14.55 0.22
N ALA A 105 9.94 -14.31 1.24
CA ALA A 105 10.27 -13.49 2.40
C ALA A 105 11.30 -14.14 3.35
N ALA A 106 11.62 -15.42 3.16
CA ALA A 106 12.72 -16.10 3.86
C ALA A 106 14.08 -15.93 3.15
N THR A 107 14.09 -15.32 1.96
CA THR A 107 15.33 -15.07 1.21
C THR A 107 15.90 -13.71 1.62
N PRO A 108 17.21 -13.61 1.96
CA PRO A 108 17.84 -12.35 2.34
C PRO A 108 17.95 -11.33 1.18
#